data_AF-A0A7C5U2E4-F1
#
_entry.id   AF-A0A7C5U2E4-F1
#
_cell.length_a   1.000
_cell.length_b   1.000
_cell.length_c   1.000
_cell.angle_alpha   90.00
_cell.angle_beta   90.00
_cell.angle_gamma   90.00
#
_symmetry.space_group_name_H-M   'P 1'
#
loop_
_entity.id
_entity.type
_entity.pdbx_description
1 polymer ?
#
loop_
_entity_poly.entity_id
_entity_poly.type
_entity_poly.pdbx_seq_one_letter_code
_entity_poly.pdbx_strand_id
1 'polypeptide(L)'
;MYHRDLLAALNDLKSVKCDKCGSSLELYKFSVISSRGRNVNANVLMVCFKCRLMYDLSVLGRGVIGVKDVKTIVASSWNDLLKSSGG
;
A
#
# COMPACT_ATOMS: atom_id res chain seq x y z
N MET A 1 12.29 8.45 14.77
CA MET A 1 12.09 7.55 13.61
C MET A 1 12.58 8.28 12.38
N TYR A 2 13.60 7.77 11.66
CA TYR A 2 14.28 8.54 10.62
C TYR A 2 13.37 8.69 9.39
N HIS A 3 12.78 9.88 9.25
CA HIS A 3 11.93 10.32 8.13
C HIS A 3 12.42 9.84 6.75
N ARG A 4 13.74 9.74 6.55
CA ARG A 4 14.37 9.24 5.33
C ARG A 4 14.00 7.79 4.99
N ASP A 5 13.87 6.92 5.99
CA ASP A 5 13.60 5.49 5.76
C ASP A 5 12.13 5.27 5.35
N LEU A 6 11.21 6.06 5.92
CA LEU A 6 9.82 6.09 5.50
C LEU A 6 9.68 6.62 4.07
N LEU A 7 10.40 7.69 3.74
CA LEU A 7 10.40 8.25 2.37
C LEU A 7 10.94 7.26 1.35
N ALA A 8 11.96 6.48 1.68
CA ALA A 8 12.48 5.43 0.80
C ALA A 8 11.40 4.38 0.51
N ALA A 9 10.77 3.82 1.56
CA ALA A 9 9.68 2.86 1.40
C ALA A 9 8.50 3.41 0.59
N LEU A 10 8.10 4.67 0.82
CA LEU A 10 7.04 5.32 0.05
C LEU A 10 7.43 5.54 -1.43
N ASN A 11 8.71 5.78 -1.71
CA ASN A 11 9.18 5.89 -3.10
C ASN A 11 9.15 4.55 -3.82
N ASP A 12 9.55 3.46 -3.17
CA ASP A 12 9.49 2.12 -3.76
C ASP A 12 8.05 1.75 -4.12
N LEU A 13 7.08 2.11 -3.28
CA LEU A 13 5.66 1.87 -3.51
C LEU A 13 5.08 2.57 -4.75
N LYS A 14 5.68 3.68 -5.22
CA LYS A 14 5.20 4.40 -6.43
C LYS A 14 5.35 3.55 -7.69
N SER A 15 6.25 2.57 -7.68
CA SER A 15 6.46 1.64 -8.78
C SER A 15 5.37 0.57 -8.87
N VAL A 16 4.63 0.31 -7.79
CA VAL A 16 3.59 -0.72 -7.76
C VAL A 16 2.39 -0.26 -8.57
N LYS A 17 1.97 -1.09 -9.52
CA LYS A 17 0.82 -0.86 -10.40
C LYS A 17 -0.25 -1.91 -10.19
N CYS A 18 -1.49 -1.56 -10.54
CA CYS A 18 -2.57 -2.52 -10.62
C CYS A 18 -2.26 -3.57 -11.70
N ASP A 19 -2.31 -4.85 -11.32
CA ASP A 19 -2.04 -5.98 -12.22
C ASP A 19 -3.03 -6.07 -13.38
N LYS A 20 -4.30 -5.66 -13.16
CA LYS A 20 -5.36 -5.74 -14.17
C LYS A 20 -5.35 -4.61 -15.19
N CYS A 21 -4.97 -3.39 -14.81
CA CYS A 21 -5.14 -2.22 -15.68
C CYS A 21 -3.91 -1.32 -15.81
N GLY A 22 -2.79 -1.69 -15.17
CA GLY A 22 -1.53 -0.93 -15.20
C GLY A 22 -1.59 0.45 -14.53
N SER A 23 -2.73 0.84 -13.96
CA SER A 23 -2.89 2.15 -13.32
C SER A 23 -2.15 2.19 -11.98
N SER A 24 -1.73 3.39 -11.56
CA SER A 24 -1.15 3.59 -10.23
C SER A 24 -2.14 3.19 -9.14
N LEU A 25 -1.61 2.61 -8.05
CA LEU A 25 -2.39 2.35 -6.85
C LEU A 25 -2.36 3.56 -5.92
N GLU A 26 -3.44 3.77 -5.19
CA GLU A 26 -3.56 4.83 -4.19
C GLU A 26 -3.29 4.28 -2.79
N LEU A 27 -2.54 5.00 -1.97
CA LEU A 27 -2.18 4.56 -0.62
C LEU A 27 -3.36 4.74 0.34
N TYR A 28 -3.81 3.65 0.97
CA TYR A 28 -4.88 3.67 1.97
C TYR A 28 -4.36 3.64 3.40
N LYS A 29 -3.45 2.71 3.70
CA LYS A 29 -2.91 2.55 5.05
C LYS A 29 -1.44 2.16 4.99
N PHE A 30 -0.66 2.71 5.91
CA PHE A 30 0.75 2.37 6.09
C PHE A 30 1.00 2.12 7.58
N SER A 31 1.58 0.98 7.93
CA SER A 31 1.83 0.59 9.32
C SER A 31 3.21 -0.01 9.45
N VAL A 32 4.13 0.72 10.08
CA VAL A 32 5.49 0.25 10.36
C VAL A 32 5.42 -0.82 11.44
N ILE A 33 6.00 -1.99 11.16
CA ILE A 33 6.14 -3.09 12.12
C ILE A 33 7.47 -2.96 12.86
N SER A 34 8.56 -2.75 12.12
CA SER A 34 9.89 -2.56 12.69
C SER A 34 10.77 -1.73 11.76
N SER A 35 11.77 -1.07 12.34
CA SER A 35 12.80 -0.37 11.57
C SER A 35 14.16 -0.64 12.22
N ARG A 36 15.17 -0.92 11.38
CA ARG A 36 16.56 -1.09 11.84
C ARG A 36 17.51 -0.47 10.81
N GLY A 37 18.00 0.73 11.13
CA GLY A 37 18.72 1.56 10.14
C GLY A 37 17.84 1.83 8.92
N ARG A 38 18.41 1.74 7.71
CA ARG A 38 17.71 2.01 6.43
C ARG A 38 16.69 0.95 6.00
N ASN A 39 16.38 -0.02 6.86
CA ASN A 39 15.47 -1.11 6.56
C ASN A 39 14.16 -0.91 7.32
N VAL A 40 13.07 -0.73 6.58
CA VAL A 40 11.71 -0.62 7.12
C VAL A 40 10.96 -1.89 6.78
N ASN A 41 10.38 -2.52 7.81
CA ASN A 41 9.37 -3.55 7.63
C ASN A 41 8.00 -2.93 7.91
N ALA A 42 7.12 -2.92 6.92
CA ALA A 42 5.80 -2.29 7.04
C ALA A 42 4.71 -3.10 6.33
N ASN A 43 3.50 -3.01 6.84
CA ASN A 43 2.29 -3.42 6.13
C ASN A 43 1.69 -2.21 5.43
N VAL A 44 1.27 -2.39 4.19
CA VAL A 44 0.76 -1.32 3.35
C VAL A 44 -0.49 -1.80 2.63
N LEU A 45 -1.58 -1.05 2.78
CA LEU A 45 -2.78 -1.24 1.97
C LEU A 45 -2.80 -0.21 0.87
N MET A 46 -2.94 -0.68 -0.38
CA MET A 46 -3.09 0.18 -1.55
C MET A 46 -4.33 -0.22 -2.35
N VAL A 47 -4.92 0.73 -3.07
CA VAL A 47 -6.22 0.55 -3.72
C VAL A 47 -6.16 0.96 -5.18
N CYS A 48 -6.77 0.17 -6.05
CA CYS A 48 -7.12 0.57 -7.41
C CYS A 48 -8.64 0.70 -7.50
N PHE A 49 -9.17 1.93 -7.47
CA PHE A 49 -10.61 2.15 -7.59
C PHE A 49 -11.17 1.76 -8.97
N LYS A 50 -10.36 1.90 -10.03
CA LYS A 50 -10.75 1.53 -11.39
C LYS A 50 -11.08 0.04 -11.52
N CYS A 51 -10.26 -0.82 -10.91
CA CYS A 51 -10.47 -2.28 -10.90
C CYS A 51 -11.18 -2.78 -9.64
N ARG A 52 -11.44 -1.87 -8.69
CA ARG A 52 -11.99 -2.16 -7.37
C ARG A 52 -11.20 -3.27 -6.66
N LEU A 53 -9.88 -3.11 -6.64
CA LEU A 53 -8.95 -4.04 -5.96
C LEU A 53 -8.26 -3.34 -4.81
N MET A 54 -8.10 -4.04 -3.69
CA MET A 54 -7.25 -3.66 -2.57
C MET A 54 -6.11 -4.66 -2.44
N TYR A 55 -4.90 -4.14 -2.31
CA TYR A 55 -3.65 -4.88 -2.21
C TYR A 55 -3.14 -4.77 -0.78
N ASP A 56 -2.93 -5.91 -0.13
CA ASP A 56 -2.17 -6.00 1.11
C ASP A 56 -0.72 -6.33 0.76
N LEU A 57 0.18 -5.40 1.07
CA LEU A 57 1.59 -5.46 0.72
C LEU A 57 2.45 -5.48 1.99
N SER A 58 3.53 -6.24 1.94
CA SER A 58 4.64 -6.14 2.88
C SER A 58 5.82 -5.46 2.23
N VAL A 59 6.22 -4.33 2.79
CA VAL A 59 7.53 -3.77 2.52
C VAL A 59 8.50 -4.48 3.44
N LEU A 60 9.42 -5.24 2.85
CA LEU A 60 10.57 -5.82 3.50
C LEU A 60 11.75 -4.89 3.18
N GLY A 61 12.56 -4.53 4.18
CA GLY A 61 13.63 -3.54 3.97
C GLY A 61 14.52 -3.81 2.75
N ARG A 62 15.22 -2.77 2.26
CA ARG A 62 16.02 -2.76 1.00
C ARG A 62 15.20 -2.75 -0.29
N GLY A 63 13.99 -2.18 -0.26
CA GLY A 63 13.15 -1.99 -1.44
C GLY A 63 12.47 -3.25 -1.96
N VAL A 64 12.35 -4.28 -1.12
CA VAL A 64 11.64 -5.50 -1.47
C VAL A 64 10.17 -5.35 -1.09
N ILE A 65 9.26 -5.51 -2.05
CA ILE A 65 7.82 -5.45 -1.82
C ILE A 65 7.22 -6.82 -2.14
N GLY A 66 6.59 -7.43 -1.14
CA GLY A 66 5.83 -8.67 -1.30
C GLY A 66 4.34 -8.41 -1.29
N VAL A 67 3.60 -9.03 -2.21
CA VAL A 67 2.13 -9.05 -2.17
C VAL A 67 1.69 -10.16 -1.20
N LYS A 68 0.94 -9.79 -0.16
CA LYS A 68 0.33 -10.75 0.76
C LYS A 68 -1.00 -11.26 0.25
N ASP A 69 -1.84 -10.33 -0.21
CA ASP A 69 -3.20 -10.64 -0.64
C ASP A 69 -3.72 -9.56 -1.60
N VAL A 70 -4.70 -9.93 -2.42
CA VAL A 70 -5.42 -9.02 -3.31
C VAL A 70 -6.90 -9.35 -3.24
N LYS A 71 -7.70 -8.36 -2.82
CA LYS A 71 -9.15 -8.54 -2.61
C LYS A 71 -9.94 -7.58 -3.48
N THR A 72 -11.10 -8.03 -3.94
CA THR A 72 -12.09 -7.15 -4.54
C THR A 72 -12.78 -6.32 -3.46
N ILE A 73 -12.94 -5.03 -3.71
CA ILE A 73 -13.70 -4.11 -2.87
C ILE A 73 -14.95 -3.61 -3.59
N VAL A 74 -15.94 -3.12 -2.85
CA VAL A 74 -17.16 -2.55 -3.45
C VAL A 74 -16.98 -1.06 -3.78
N ALA A 75 -16.05 -0.39 -3.09
CA ALA A 75 -15.80 1.04 -3.22
C ALA A 75 -15.25 1.42 -4.60
N SER A 76 -15.80 2.49 -5.16
CA SER A 76 -15.34 3.11 -6.42
C SER A 76 -14.61 4.44 -6.22
N SER A 77 -14.56 4.94 -4.99
CA SER A 77 -13.90 6.17 -4.60
C SER A 77 -13.47 6.12 -3.14
N TRP A 78 -12.65 7.08 -2.71
CA TRP A 78 -12.31 7.28 -1.29
C TRP A 78 -13.53 7.50 -0.41
N ASN A 79 -14.50 8.28 -0.87
CA ASN A 79 -15.71 8.54 -0.09
C ASN A 79 -16.48 7.24 0.18
N ASP A 80 -16.55 6.34 -0.79
CA ASP A 80 -17.20 5.03 -0.61
C ASP A 80 -16.41 4.17 0.38
N LEU A 81 -15.09 4.14 0.22
CA LEU A 81 -14.21 3.31 1.04
C LEU A 81 -14.23 3.76 2.51
N LEU A 82 -14.12 5.07 2.77
CA LEU A 82 -14.14 5.63 4.13
C LEU A 82 -15.48 5.41 4.82
N LYS A 83 -16.60 5.54 4.10
CA LYS A 83 -17.93 5.20 4.64
C LYS A 83 -18.04 3.73 5.04
N SER A 84 -17.46 2.83 4.25
CA SER A 84 -17.46 1.39 4.57
C SER A 84 -16.50 0.99 5.70
N SER A 85 -15.53 1.85 6.04
CA SER A 85 -14.51 1.59 7.07
C SER A 85 -14.87 2.12 8.46
N GLY A 86 -15.90 2.98 8.55
CA GLY A 86 -16.32 3.67 9.78
C GLY A 86 -17.59 3.11 10.42
N GLY A 87 -17.93 1.85 10.15
CA GLY A 87 -19.07 1.13 10.74
C GLY A 87 -18.63 0.03 11.68
#